data_AF-A0A0D2V4S6-F1
#
_entry.id   AF-A0A0D2V4S6-F1
#
_cell.length_a   1.000
_cell.length_b   1.000
_cell.length_c   1.000
_cell.angle_alpha   90.00
_cell.angle_beta   90.00
_cell.angle_gamma   90.00
#
_symmetry.space_group_name_H-M   'P 1'
#
loop_
_entity.id
_entity.type
_entity.pdbx_description
1 polymer ?
#
loop_
_entity_poly.entity_id
_entity_poly.type
_entity_poly.pdbx_seq_one_letter_code
_entity_poly.pdbx_strand_id
1 'polypeptide(L)'
;MGSYNGNTLDGIYLSLEFKAIRKVLRSLPKRFSTKATAIEEAKDINAMCIDELVESLQTFEINLDETKRSKIKREKNIFYK
;
A
#
# COMPACT_ATOMS: atom_id res chain seq x y z
N MET A 1 0.85 1.35 41.38
CA MET A 1 0.28 1.97 40.18
C MET A 1 1.28 3.01 39.70
N GLY A 2 2.22 2.61 38.84
CA GLY A 2 3.31 3.48 38.38
C GLY A 2 2.83 4.38 37.25
N SER A 3 3.12 5.68 37.38
CA SER A 3 2.79 6.73 36.42
C SER A 3 3.31 6.43 35.01
N TYR A 4 2.42 6.54 34.02
CA TYR A 4 2.81 6.49 32.61
C TYR A 4 3.62 7.73 32.26
N ASN A 5 4.93 7.54 32.08
CA ASN A 5 5.88 8.52 31.59
C ASN A 5 5.84 8.56 30.05
N GLY A 6 5.83 9.77 29.46
CA GLY A 6 6.12 10.01 28.04
C GLY A 6 4.94 9.83 27.06
N ASN A 7 4.23 10.94 26.80
CA ASN A 7 3.45 11.25 25.60
C ASN A 7 2.36 10.24 25.17
N THR A 8 1.28 10.12 25.94
CA THR A 8 0.06 9.39 25.55
C THR A 8 -0.49 9.80 24.16
N LEU A 9 -0.24 11.03 23.70
CA LEU A 9 -0.62 11.52 22.37
C LEU A 9 0.10 10.80 21.23
N ASP A 10 1.37 10.43 21.42
CA ASP A 10 2.19 9.77 20.40
C ASP A 10 1.66 8.35 20.12
N GLY A 11 1.37 7.60 21.20
CA GLY A 11 0.74 6.28 21.09
C GLY A 11 -0.67 6.31 20.50
N ILE A 12 -1.46 7.36 20.79
CA ILE A 12 -2.79 7.55 20.18
C ILE A 12 -2.67 7.89 18.69
N TYR A 13 -1.74 8.77 18.33
CA TYR A 13 -1.50 9.20 16.95
C TYR A 13 -1.04 8.02 16.09
N LEU A 14 -0.06 7.24 16.55
CA LEU A 14 0.39 6.00 15.90
C LEU A 14 -0.76 4.98 15.75
N SER A 15 -1.63 4.86 16.75
CA SER A 15 -2.82 4.00 16.67
C SER A 15 -3.83 4.48 15.63
N LEU A 16 -3.99 5.80 15.47
CA LEU A 16 -4.91 6.40 14.51
C LEU A 16 -4.39 6.26 13.07
N GLU A 17 -3.11 6.57 12.85
CA GLU A 17 -2.39 6.35 11.58
C GLU A 17 -2.51 4.89 11.13
N PHE A 18 -2.17 3.95 12.01
CA PHE A 18 -2.30 2.52 11.73
C PHE A 18 -3.73 2.12 11.31
N LYS A 19 -4.75 2.63 12.02
CA LYS A 19 -6.15 2.37 11.69
C LYS A 19 -6.54 2.99 10.34
N ALA A 20 -6.01 4.16 10.00
CA ALA A 20 -6.25 4.82 8.72
C ALA A 20 -5.64 4.01 7.57
N ILE A 21 -4.38 3.57 7.70
CA ILE A 21 -3.68 2.73 6.72
C ILE A 21 -4.49 1.46 6.43
N ARG A 22 -4.93 0.75 7.48
CA ARG A 22 -5.77 -0.45 7.32
C ARG A 22 -7.09 -0.18 6.59
N LYS A 23 -7.73 0.96 6.86
CA LYS A 23 -8.95 1.36 6.15
C LYS A 23 -8.68 1.63 4.68
N VAL A 24 -7.60 2.37 4.36
CA VAL A 24 -7.19 2.65 2.99
C VAL A 24 -6.93 1.35 2.24
N LEU A 25 -6.11 0.45 2.79
CA LEU A 25 -5.80 -0.85 2.18
C LEU A 25 -7.06 -1.67 1.87
N ARG A 26 -8.03 -1.71 2.81
CA ARG A 26 -9.31 -2.40 2.60
C ARG A 26 -10.21 -1.75 1.55
N SER A 27 -10.05 -0.45 1.32
CA SER A 27 -10.77 0.32 0.30
C SER A 27 -10.15 0.24 -1.09
N LEU A 28 -8.95 -0.35 -1.23
CA LEU A 28 -8.27 -0.42 -2.52
C LEU A 28 -9.02 -1.33 -3.52
N PRO A 29 -9.01 -0.99 -4.82
CA PRO A 29 -9.56 -1.87 -5.85
C PRO A 29 -8.83 -3.21 -5.93
N LYS A 30 -9.52 -4.27 -6.37
CA LYS A 30 -8.97 -5.65 -6.44
C LYS A 30 -7.66 -5.77 -7.21
N ARG A 31 -7.37 -4.88 -8.17
CA ARG A 31 -6.09 -4.85 -8.91
C ARG A 31 -4.86 -4.59 -8.01
N PHE A 32 -5.07 -4.03 -6.82
CA PHE A 32 -4.04 -3.81 -5.81
C PHE A 32 -3.97 -4.94 -4.77
N SER A 33 -4.80 -6.00 -4.87
CA SER A 33 -4.90 -7.02 -3.82
C SER A 33 -3.55 -7.64 -3.44
N THR A 34 -2.72 -7.98 -4.44
CA THR A 34 -1.39 -8.55 -4.21
C THR A 34 -0.48 -7.59 -3.45
N LYS A 35 -0.52 -6.30 -3.79
CA LYS A 35 0.27 -5.27 -3.10
C LYS A 35 -0.27 -5.01 -1.70
N ALA A 36 -1.60 -4.95 -1.54
CA ALA A 36 -2.26 -4.75 -0.25
C ALA A 36 -1.94 -5.89 0.73
N THR A 37 -2.03 -7.15 0.29
CA THR A 37 -1.66 -8.32 1.10
C THR A 37 -0.19 -8.29 1.51
N ALA A 38 0.72 -7.95 0.58
CA ALA A 38 2.14 -7.86 0.90
C ALA A 38 2.43 -6.77 1.94
N ILE A 39 1.71 -5.64 1.88
CA ILE A 39 1.80 -4.58 2.89
C ILE A 39 1.22 -5.11 4.21
N GLU A 40 0.05 -5.76 4.22
CA GLU A 40 -0.59 -6.35 5.41
C GLU A 40 0.26 -7.40 6.14
N GLU A 41 1.03 -8.19 5.39
CA GLU A 41 1.95 -9.20 5.92
C GLU A 41 3.28 -8.62 6.39
N ALA A 42 3.66 -7.42 5.91
CA ALA A 42 4.88 -6.77 6.32
C ALA A 42 4.78 -6.30 7.78
N LYS A 43 5.84 -6.56 8.56
CA LYS A 43 5.96 -6.03 9.93
C LYS A 43 6.02 -4.50 9.96
N ASP A 44 6.23 -3.89 8.80
CA ASP A 44 6.44 -2.46 8.61
C ASP A 44 5.14 -1.63 8.58
N ILE A 45 3.94 -2.24 8.52
CA ILE A 45 2.69 -1.44 8.60
C ILE A 45 2.64 -0.57 9.86
N ASN A 46 3.20 -1.05 10.97
CA ASN A 46 3.20 -0.30 12.23
C ASN A 46 4.13 0.91 12.20
N ALA A 47 5.05 0.97 11.24
CA ALA A 47 6.05 2.03 11.08
C ALA A 47 5.83 2.87 9.80
N MET A 48 4.98 2.41 8.89
CA MET A 48 4.64 3.10 7.64
C MET A 48 3.71 4.27 7.94
N CYS A 49 3.96 5.42 7.33
CA CYS A 49 3.05 6.57 7.35
C CYS A 49 2.14 6.61 6.11
N ILE A 50 1.05 7.39 6.16
CA ILE A 50 0.12 7.51 5.03
C ILE A 50 0.81 8.05 3.76
N ASP A 51 1.73 8.99 3.87
CA ASP A 51 2.44 9.55 2.71
C ASP A 51 3.25 8.46 1.99
N GLU A 52 4.01 7.65 2.73
CA GLU A 52 4.78 6.53 2.19
C GLU A 52 3.87 5.46 1.54
N LEU A 53 2.71 5.20 2.14
CA LEU A 53 1.72 4.31 1.56
C LEU A 53 1.23 4.84 0.20
N VAL A 54 0.91 6.13 0.11
CA VAL A 54 0.42 6.77 -1.11
C VAL A 54 1.49 6.70 -2.21
N GLU A 55 2.74 7.03 -1.89
CA GLU A 55 3.86 6.94 -2.85
C GLU A 55 4.08 5.50 -3.37
N SER A 56 3.99 4.52 -2.47
CA SER A 56 4.10 3.09 -2.81
C SER A 56 2.97 2.64 -3.74
N LEU A 57 1.74 3.11 -3.51
CA LEU A 57 0.58 2.79 -4.35
C LEU A 57 0.66 3.46 -5.72
N GLN A 58 1.08 4.72 -5.79
CA GLN A 58 1.28 5.44 -7.06
C GLN A 58 2.34 4.76 -7.93
N THR A 59 3.48 4.43 -7.33
CA THR A 59 4.56 3.72 -8.02
C THR A 59 4.08 2.36 -8.53
N PHE A 60 3.30 1.64 -7.72
CA PHE A 60 2.72 0.37 -8.14
C PHE A 60 1.74 0.53 -9.32
N GLU A 61 0.90 1.57 -9.32
CA GLU A 61 -0.05 1.82 -10.41
C GLU A 61 0.67 2.12 -11.74
N ILE A 62 1.71 2.95 -11.73
CA ILE A 62 2.53 3.25 -12.92
C ILE A 62 3.13 1.96 -13.51
N ASN A 63 3.77 1.14 -12.67
CA ASN A 63 4.37 -0.12 -13.10
C ASN A 63 3.33 -1.13 -13.63
N LEU A 64 2.15 -1.16 -13.02
CA LEU A 64 1.05 -2.02 -13.44
C LEU A 64 0.59 -1.68 -14.86
N ASP A 65 0.49 -0.39 -15.18
CA ASP A 65 0.03 0.08 -16.49
C ASP A 65 1.09 -0.09 -17.58
N GLU A 66 2.37 0.12 -17.26
CA GLU A 66 3.48 -0.23 -18.17
C GLU A 66 3.49 -1.73 -18.51
N THR A 67 3.27 -2.58 -17.51
CA THR A 67 3.20 -4.03 -17.67
C THR A 67 2.03 -4.43 -18.57
N LYS A 68 0.85 -3.83 -18.41
CA LYS A 68 -0.30 -4.07 -19.31
C LYS A 68 0.01 -3.62 -20.74
N ARG A 69 0.59 -2.44 -20.92
CA ARG A 69 0.90 -1.88 -22.24
C ARG A 69 1.90 -2.74 -23.01
N SER A 70 2.94 -3.22 -22.32
CA SER A 70 3.94 -4.12 -22.91
C SER A 70 3.34 -5.47 -23.28
N LYS A 71 2.44 -6.03 -22.46
CA LYS A 71 1.73 -7.28 -22.77
C LYS A 71 0.86 -7.16 -24.03
N ILE A 72 0.04 -6.11 -24.12
CA ILE A 72 -0.82 -5.85 -25.29
C ILE A 72 0.03 -5.70 -26.57
N LYS A 73 1.17 -4.98 -26.49
CA LYS A 73 2.07 -4.83 -27.64
C LYS A 73 2.63 -6.19 -28.10
N ARG A 74 2.97 -7.06 -27.15
CA ARG A 74 3.48 -8.42 -27.44
C ARG A 74 2.41 -9.30 -28.09
N GLU A 75 1.20 -9.30 -27.54
CA GLU A 75 0.07 -10.08 -28.06
C GLU A 75 -0.32 -9.67 -29.49
N LYS A 76 -0.37 -8.36 -29.77
CA LYS A 76 -0.59 -7.84 -31.13
C LYS A 76 0.50 -8.32 -32.09
N ASN A 77 1.77 -8.28 -31.70
CA ASN A 77 2.87 -8.70 -32.56
C ASN A 77 2.88 -10.22 -32.85
N ILE A 78 2.22 -11.03 -32.01
CA ILE A 78 2.02 -12.46 -32.26
C ILE A 78 0.85 -12.69 -33.24
N PHE A 79 -0.19 -11.86 -33.18
CA PHE A 79 -1.38 -12.00 -34.03
C PHE A 79 -1.17 -11.47 -35.47
N TYR A 80 -0.32 -10.46 -35.64
CA TYR A 80 -0.01 -9.87 -36.96
C TYR A 80 1.22 -10.51 -37.63
N LYS A 81 1.62 -11.72 -37.22
CA LYS A 81 2.68 -12.50 -37.82
C LYS A 81 2.10 -13.69 -38.59
#